data_AF-A0A7S3NET9-F1
#
_entry.id   AF-A0A7S3NET9-F1
#
_cell.length_a   1.000
_cell.length_b   1.000
_cell.length_c   1.000
_cell.angle_alpha   90.00
_cell.angle_beta   90.00
_cell.angle_gamma   90.00
#
_symmetry.space_group_name_H-M   'P 1'
#
loop_
_entity.id
_entity.type
_entity.pdbx_description
1 polymer ?
#
loop_
_entity_poly.entity_id
_entity_poly.type
_entity_poly.pdbx_seq_one_letter_code
_entity_poly.pdbx_strand_id
1 'polypeptide(L)'
;GRYGNDMYLNEGNIQMNNTYFYLYAVPSSLHIIGGTFGANNLTMIGKSRKNKSRYYGYNGSAIYGANIETLTLINSTFKYQNSAQLGGAIYITYLVTVTSDEPTTITHKIVNCTFESNAASSGGAIYFNDVQYTEITSCNFTNNAALGGNTATGVGG
;
A
#
# COMPACT_ATOMS: atom_id res chain seq x y z
N GLY A 1 -4.16 -16.59 3.59
CA GLY A 1 -5.19 -16.91 4.62
C GLY A 1 -5.91 -15.65 5.05
N ARG A 2 -7.04 -15.73 5.76
CA ARG A 2 -7.70 -14.55 6.35
C ARG A 2 -7.52 -14.55 7.87
N TYR A 3 -7.11 -13.41 8.42
CA TYR A 3 -7.06 -13.17 9.86
C TYR A 3 -7.80 -11.86 10.14
N GLY A 4 -8.90 -11.92 10.88
CA GLY A 4 -9.82 -10.77 10.95
C GLY A 4 -10.39 -10.45 9.56
N ASN A 5 -10.28 -9.19 9.13
CA ASN A 5 -10.71 -8.77 7.79
C ASN A 5 -9.55 -8.59 6.80
N ASP A 6 -8.33 -8.91 7.21
CA ASP A 6 -7.15 -8.83 6.36
C ASP A 6 -6.99 -10.10 5.52
N MET A 7 -6.53 -9.91 4.29
CA MET A 7 -6.16 -11.00 3.39
C MET A 7 -4.65 -11.09 3.34
N TYR A 8 -4.10 -12.25 3.74
CA TYR A 8 -2.67 -12.52 3.72
C TYR A 8 -2.29 -13.37 2.52
N LEU A 9 -1.31 -12.87 1.79
CA LEU A 9 -0.69 -13.43 0.62
C LEU A 9 0.81 -13.58 0.93
N ASN A 10 1.27 -14.82 1.13
CA ASN A 10 2.65 -15.10 1.53
C ASN A 10 3.35 -15.83 0.40
N GLU A 11 4.53 -15.34 0.02
CA GLU A 11 5.52 -15.95 -0.87
C GLU A 11 5.00 -16.43 -2.25
N GLY A 12 5.74 -16.12 -3.30
CA GLY A 12 5.41 -16.52 -4.68
C GLY A 12 4.88 -15.38 -5.56
N ASN A 13 4.34 -15.75 -6.73
CA ASN A 13 3.93 -14.81 -7.77
C ASN A 13 2.41 -14.70 -7.83
N ILE A 14 1.87 -13.56 -7.40
CA ILE A 14 0.43 -13.36 -7.27
C ILE A 14 -0.03 -12.29 -8.25
N GLN A 15 -1.12 -12.57 -8.95
CA GLN A 15 -1.70 -11.68 -9.94
C GLN A 15 -3.18 -11.47 -9.68
N MET A 16 -3.63 -10.21 -9.69
CA MET A 16 -5.04 -9.83 -9.55
C MET A 16 -5.47 -8.95 -10.72
N ASN A 17 -6.46 -9.40 -11.48
CA ASN A 17 -6.97 -8.65 -12.63
C ASN A 17 -8.45 -8.33 -12.44
N ASN A 18 -8.87 -7.10 -12.77
CA ASN A 18 -10.26 -6.67 -12.71
C ASN A 18 -10.92 -6.95 -11.35
N THR A 19 -10.18 -6.71 -10.28
CA THR A 19 -10.56 -7.10 -8.92
C THR A 19 -11.02 -5.88 -8.12
N TYR A 20 -12.06 -6.06 -7.31
CA TYR A 20 -12.64 -4.99 -6.50
C TYR A 20 -12.67 -5.39 -5.03
N PHE A 21 -12.08 -4.56 -4.18
CA PHE A 21 -12.13 -4.69 -2.73
C PHE A 21 -12.81 -3.49 -2.10
N TYR A 22 -13.70 -3.78 -1.17
CA TYR A 22 -14.25 -2.79 -0.26
C TYR A 22 -13.78 -3.12 1.16
N LEU A 23 -13.05 -2.20 1.75
CA LEU A 23 -12.38 -2.39 3.04
C LEU A 23 -13.31 -1.93 4.16
N TYR A 24 -14.25 -2.81 4.53
CA TYR A 24 -15.39 -2.46 5.39
C TYR A 24 -15.14 -2.54 6.90
N ALA A 25 -14.04 -3.16 7.38
CA ALA A 25 -13.82 -3.34 8.83
C ALA A 25 -12.33 -3.32 9.22
N VAL A 26 -11.93 -2.45 10.16
CA VAL A 26 -10.52 -2.26 10.52
C VAL A 26 -9.96 -3.43 11.36
N PRO A 27 -8.75 -3.94 11.05
CA PRO A 27 -8.01 -3.75 9.79
C PRO A 27 -8.64 -4.61 8.67
N SER A 28 -8.85 -3.99 7.50
CA SER A 28 -9.18 -4.65 6.23
C SER A 28 -8.12 -4.17 5.26
N SER A 29 -7.11 -4.99 5.04
CA SER A 29 -5.98 -4.68 4.18
C SER A 29 -5.57 -5.93 3.42
N LEU A 30 -4.96 -5.72 2.26
CA LEU A 30 -4.28 -6.78 1.54
C LEU A 30 -2.83 -6.81 2.02
N HIS A 31 -2.50 -7.82 2.82
CA HIS A 31 -1.15 -8.08 3.31
C HIS A 31 -0.42 -8.98 2.33
N ILE A 32 0.70 -8.51 1.82
CA ILE A 32 1.57 -9.27 0.92
C ILE A 32 2.93 -9.36 1.58
N ILE A 33 3.41 -10.59 1.79
CA ILE A 33 4.68 -10.86 2.47
C ILE A 33 5.57 -11.68 1.54
N GLY A 34 6.71 -11.14 1.14
CA GLY A 34 7.62 -11.80 0.21
C GLY A 34 7.11 -11.83 -1.24
N GLY A 35 7.97 -12.31 -2.15
CA GLY A 35 7.61 -12.64 -3.53
C GLY A 35 7.21 -11.44 -4.39
N THR A 36 6.35 -11.69 -5.38
CA THR A 36 5.87 -10.68 -6.34
C THR A 36 4.35 -10.54 -6.33
N PHE A 37 3.88 -9.31 -6.43
CA PHE A 37 2.47 -9.00 -6.58
C PHE A 37 2.25 -8.07 -7.77
N GLY A 38 1.44 -8.54 -8.72
CA GLY A 38 0.96 -7.76 -9.84
C GLY A 38 -0.55 -7.55 -9.77
N ALA A 39 -1.00 -6.36 -10.10
CA ALA A 39 -2.40 -6.11 -10.32
C ALA A 39 -2.66 -5.17 -11.50
N ASN A 40 -3.67 -5.51 -12.30
CA ASN A 40 -4.19 -4.67 -13.37
C ASN A 40 -5.68 -4.43 -13.16
N ASN A 41 -6.08 -3.16 -13.16
CA ASN A 41 -7.46 -2.76 -12.91
C ASN A 41 -7.96 -3.26 -11.53
N LEU A 42 -7.14 -3.06 -10.50
CA LEU A 42 -7.50 -3.29 -9.10
C LEU A 42 -8.18 -2.04 -8.56
N THR A 43 -9.32 -2.18 -7.91
CA THR A 43 -9.98 -1.07 -7.19
C THR A 43 -10.06 -1.39 -5.71
N MET A 44 -9.52 -0.53 -4.87
CA MET A 44 -9.60 -0.62 -3.41
C MET A 44 -10.28 0.62 -2.84
N ILE A 45 -11.41 0.39 -2.16
CA ILE A 45 -12.25 1.45 -1.60
C ILE A 45 -12.25 1.35 -0.07
N GLY A 46 -11.75 2.39 0.59
CA GLY A 46 -11.82 2.52 2.04
C GLY A 46 -13.18 3.05 2.52
N LYS A 47 -13.39 3.08 3.84
CA LYS A 47 -14.58 3.70 4.45
C LYS A 47 -14.21 4.41 5.76
N SER A 48 -14.69 5.65 5.92
CA SER A 48 -14.60 6.44 7.16
C SER A 48 -15.01 5.64 8.39
N ARG A 49 -14.16 5.60 9.42
CA ARG A 49 -14.69 5.59 10.79
C ARG A 49 -14.67 7.02 11.31
N LYS A 50 -15.84 7.51 11.73
CA LYS A 50 -16.00 8.69 12.61
C LYS A 50 -15.30 8.52 13.98
N ASN A 51 -14.87 7.30 14.31
CA ASN A 51 -14.08 7.04 15.51
C ASN A 51 -12.60 7.07 15.17
N LYS A 52 -11.97 8.20 15.55
CA LYS A 52 -10.53 8.42 15.74
C LYS A 52 -9.93 7.47 16.80
N SER A 53 -10.26 6.17 16.76
CA SER A 53 -9.61 5.21 17.64
C SER A 53 -8.16 5.14 17.21
N ARG A 54 -7.28 5.56 18.12
CA ARG A 54 -5.83 5.69 17.99
C ARG A 54 -5.09 4.36 17.77
N TYR A 55 -5.76 3.33 17.25
CA TYR A 55 -5.12 2.08 16.86
C TYR A 55 -4.49 2.25 15.48
N TYR A 56 -3.40 3.00 15.48
CA TYR A 56 -2.41 3.01 14.42
C TYR A 56 -1.67 1.68 14.45
N GLY A 57 -2.29 0.62 13.94
CA GLY A 57 -1.48 -0.49 13.43
C GLY A 57 -0.74 0.04 12.20
N TYR A 58 0.50 -0.39 12.00
CA TYR A 58 1.27 -0.15 10.77
C TYR A 58 0.51 -0.58 9.49
N ASN A 59 -0.61 -1.31 9.64
CA ASN A 59 -1.34 -2.07 8.62
C ASN A 59 -2.70 -1.46 8.20
N GLY A 60 -2.90 -0.15 8.40
CA GLY A 60 -4.18 0.51 8.03
C GLY A 60 -4.33 0.80 6.52
N SER A 61 -3.31 0.50 5.72
CA SER A 61 -3.28 0.77 4.29
C SER A 61 -4.18 -0.20 3.52
N ALA A 62 -4.63 0.19 2.34
CA ALA A 62 -5.35 -0.73 1.46
C ALA A 62 -4.46 -1.93 1.06
N ILE A 63 -3.19 -1.64 0.74
CA ILE A 63 -2.14 -2.65 0.54
C ILE A 63 -1.04 -2.41 1.56
N TYR A 64 -0.71 -3.44 2.32
CA TYR A 64 0.49 -3.51 3.13
C TYR A 64 1.44 -4.56 2.52
N GLY A 65 2.65 -4.14 2.18
CA GLY A 65 3.68 -5.01 1.64
C GLY A 65 4.89 -5.10 2.54
N ALA A 66 5.26 -6.31 2.95
CA ALA A 66 6.47 -6.58 3.70
C ALA A 66 7.41 -7.47 2.89
N ASN A 67 8.66 -7.05 2.70
CA ASN A 67 9.68 -7.81 1.97
C ASN A 67 9.25 -8.24 0.55
N ILE A 68 8.40 -7.45 -0.12
CA ILE A 68 7.98 -7.75 -1.50
C ILE A 68 9.14 -7.44 -2.43
N GLU A 69 9.53 -8.39 -3.28
CA GLU A 69 10.59 -8.21 -4.28
C GLU A 69 10.09 -7.34 -5.44
N THR A 70 8.86 -7.57 -5.88
CA THR A 70 8.23 -6.79 -6.94
C THR A 70 6.77 -6.47 -6.68
N LEU A 71 6.42 -5.18 -6.72
CA LEU A 71 5.04 -4.68 -6.71
C LEU A 71 4.77 -4.03 -8.07
N THR A 72 3.81 -4.54 -8.83
CA THR A 72 3.38 -3.93 -10.10
C THR A 72 1.90 -3.61 -10.05
N LEU A 73 1.55 -2.33 -10.07
CA LEU A 73 0.18 -1.84 -10.10
C LEU A 73 -0.05 -1.05 -11.38
N ILE A 74 -1.02 -1.50 -12.18
CA ILE A 74 -1.34 -0.89 -13.48
C ILE A 74 -2.84 -0.58 -13.51
N ASN A 75 -3.23 0.59 -14.02
CA ASN A 75 -4.63 0.98 -14.21
C ASN A 75 -5.50 0.85 -12.95
N SER A 76 -4.90 1.00 -11.76
CA SER A 76 -5.55 0.65 -10.49
C SER A 76 -6.02 1.90 -9.74
N THR A 77 -7.08 1.75 -8.94
CA THR A 77 -7.73 2.85 -8.24
C THR A 77 -7.78 2.59 -6.74
N PHE A 78 -7.26 3.53 -5.96
CA PHE A 78 -7.29 3.55 -4.51
C PHE A 78 -8.03 4.80 -4.06
N LYS A 79 -9.26 4.62 -3.58
CA LYS A 79 -10.11 5.78 -3.28
C LYS A 79 -10.88 5.67 -1.97
N TYR A 80 -11.28 6.83 -1.50
CA TYR A 80 -12.17 7.02 -0.35
C TYR A 80 -11.60 6.50 0.96
N GLN A 81 -10.86 7.34 1.66
CA GLN A 81 -10.52 7.20 3.08
C GLN A 81 -9.84 5.88 3.45
N ASN A 82 -8.96 5.39 2.59
CA ASN A 82 -7.92 4.48 3.06
C ASN A 82 -7.04 5.30 4.03
N SER A 83 -6.99 4.88 5.30
CA SER A 83 -6.42 5.67 6.38
C SER A 83 -5.47 4.84 7.24
N ALA A 84 -4.20 5.23 7.27
CA ALA A 84 -3.15 4.49 7.97
C ALA A 84 -2.23 5.39 8.80
N GLN A 85 -1.29 4.80 9.53
CA GLN A 85 -0.17 5.56 10.08
C GLN A 85 0.80 5.98 8.96
N LEU A 86 1.14 5.01 8.10
CA LEU A 86 2.05 5.16 6.97
C LEU A 86 1.28 4.73 5.72
N GLY A 87 1.27 5.56 4.68
CA GLY A 87 0.73 5.18 3.37
C GLY A 87 -0.77 4.90 3.40
N GLY A 88 -1.60 5.93 3.19
CA GLY A 88 -3.06 5.78 3.35
C GLY A 88 -3.64 4.66 2.50
N ALA A 89 -3.21 4.58 1.24
CA ALA A 89 -3.55 3.52 0.31
C ALA A 89 -2.50 2.40 0.28
N ILE A 90 -1.21 2.73 0.18
CA ILE A 90 -0.15 1.74 0.01
C ILE A 90 0.97 2.02 1.00
N TYR A 91 1.35 1.00 1.75
CA TYR A 91 2.56 1.02 2.56
C TYR A 91 3.41 -0.20 2.21
N ILE A 92 4.64 0.03 1.77
CA ILE A 92 5.64 -1.01 1.54
C ILE A 92 6.82 -0.79 2.49
N THR A 93 7.27 -1.87 3.12
CA THR A 93 8.43 -1.88 4.00
C THR A 93 9.29 -3.11 3.78
N TYR A 94 10.59 -2.93 3.94
CA TYR A 94 11.52 -4.04 4.10
C TYR A 94 11.91 -4.16 5.58
N LEU A 95 11.83 -5.37 6.13
CA LEU A 95 12.12 -5.66 7.55
C LEU A 95 13.41 -6.47 7.74
N VAL A 96 13.95 -7.00 6.64
CA VAL A 96 15.19 -7.78 6.64
C VAL A 96 16.23 -6.96 5.88
N THR A 97 17.33 -6.59 6.53
CA THR A 97 18.51 -6.14 5.79
C THR A 97 18.88 -7.29 4.86
N VAL A 98 18.87 -7.08 3.53
CA VAL A 98 19.34 -8.08 2.56
C VAL A 98 20.79 -8.45 2.91
N THR A 99 20.97 -9.55 3.66
CA THR A 99 22.28 -10.04 4.10
C THR A 99 22.82 -11.18 3.23
N SER A 100 22.19 -11.45 2.09
CA SER A 100 22.66 -12.48 1.16
C SER A 100 23.40 -11.86 0.00
N ASP A 101 24.56 -12.44 -0.33
CA ASP A 101 25.47 -12.12 -1.44
C ASP A 101 24.85 -12.16 -2.85
N GLU A 102 23.52 -12.24 -2.98
CA GLU A 102 22.79 -12.19 -4.24
C GLU A 102 22.00 -10.87 -4.30
N PRO A 103 22.22 -10.02 -5.33
CA PRO A 103 21.46 -8.79 -5.49
C PRO A 103 20.05 -9.13 -5.97
N THR A 104 19.15 -9.44 -5.05
CA THR A 104 17.72 -9.38 -5.37
C THR A 104 17.38 -7.93 -5.66
N THR A 105 17.18 -7.61 -6.94
CA THR A 105 16.80 -6.26 -7.34
C THR A 105 15.35 -6.05 -6.90
N ILE A 106 15.15 -5.21 -5.88
CA ILE A 106 13.82 -4.87 -5.38
C ILE A 106 13.28 -3.75 -6.27
N THR A 107 12.22 -4.04 -7.04
CA THR A 107 11.63 -3.08 -7.99
C THR A 107 10.14 -2.92 -7.80
N HIS A 108 9.66 -1.68 -7.75
CA HIS A 108 8.23 -1.39 -7.67
C HIS A 108 7.81 -0.49 -8.83
N LYS A 109 6.63 -0.76 -9.39
CA LYS A 109 6.09 -0.06 -10.54
C LYS A 109 4.62 0.25 -10.31
N ILE A 110 4.28 1.52 -10.29
CA ILE A 110 2.90 2.01 -10.14
C ILE A 110 2.61 2.92 -11.33
N VAL A 111 1.76 2.44 -12.24
CA VAL A 111 1.50 3.09 -13.53
C VAL A 111 0.02 3.32 -13.75
N ASN A 112 -0.32 4.50 -14.23
CA ASN A 112 -1.69 4.85 -14.59
C ASN A 112 -2.69 4.56 -13.46
N CYS A 113 -2.28 4.83 -12.22
CA CYS A 113 -3.10 4.59 -11.04
C CYS A 113 -3.72 5.88 -10.52
N THR A 114 -4.89 5.77 -9.91
CA THR A 114 -5.58 6.89 -9.26
C THR A 114 -5.59 6.70 -7.76
N PHE A 115 -5.12 7.70 -7.02
CA PHE A 115 -5.15 7.77 -5.56
C PHE A 115 -6.01 8.97 -5.16
N GLU A 116 -7.17 8.71 -4.57
CA GLU A 116 -8.15 9.75 -4.26
C GLU A 116 -8.61 9.71 -2.81
N SER A 117 -8.52 10.86 -2.12
CA SER A 117 -9.09 11.02 -0.77
C SER A 117 -8.55 10.02 0.26
N ASN A 118 -7.28 9.62 0.17
CA ASN A 118 -6.60 8.77 1.15
C ASN A 118 -5.88 9.61 2.20
N ALA A 119 -5.65 9.06 3.39
CA ALA A 119 -4.96 9.80 4.44
C ALA A 119 -3.97 8.93 5.20
N ALA A 120 -2.86 9.51 5.62
CA ALA A 120 -1.97 8.86 6.58
C ALA A 120 -1.30 9.89 7.48
N SER A 121 -0.63 9.45 8.55
CA SER A 121 0.24 10.37 9.30
C SER A 121 1.43 10.78 8.43
N SER A 122 2.05 9.80 7.74
CA SER A 122 3.11 10.01 6.74
C SER A 122 2.75 9.37 5.40
N GLY A 123 3.01 10.06 4.29
CA GLY A 123 2.72 9.59 2.94
C GLY A 123 1.23 9.43 2.67
N GLY A 124 0.51 10.56 2.52
CA GLY A 124 -0.96 10.62 2.54
C GLY A 124 -1.67 9.56 1.69
N ALA A 125 -1.11 9.20 0.53
CA ALA A 125 -1.54 8.02 -0.23
C ALA A 125 -0.55 6.86 -0.14
N ILE A 126 0.74 7.12 -0.38
CA ILE A 126 1.76 6.07 -0.51
C ILE A 126 2.93 6.38 0.41
N TYR A 127 3.41 5.34 1.09
CA TYR A 127 4.63 5.39 1.87
C TYR A 127 5.53 4.19 1.53
N PHE A 128 6.80 4.46 1.26
CA PHE A 128 7.81 3.44 1.05
C PHE A 128 8.88 3.58 2.13
N ASN A 129 9.18 2.46 2.81
CA ASN A 129 10.26 2.35 3.78
C ASN A 129 11.31 1.35 3.30
N ASP A 130 12.56 1.80 3.20
CA ASP A 130 13.71 0.96 2.83
C ASP A 130 13.55 0.18 1.51
N VAL A 131 13.02 0.85 0.48
CA VAL A 131 12.94 0.29 -0.89
C VAL A 131 14.07 0.80 -1.78
N GLN A 132 14.54 -0.05 -2.70
CA GLN A 132 15.65 0.30 -3.60
C GLN A 132 15.19 1.10 -4.81
N TYR A 133 14.32 0.52 -5.65
CA TYR A 133 13.87 1.14 -6.90
C TYR A 133 12.35 1.18 -6.98
N THR A 134 11.81 2.36 -7.25
CA THR A 134 10.37 2.55 -7.41
C THR A 134 10.09 3.54 -8.55
N GLU A 135 9.31 3.10 -9.52
CA GLU A 135 8.79 3.91 -10.61
C GLU A 135 7.31 4.21 -10.34
N ILE A 136 6.96 5.50 -10.26
CA ILE A 136 5.57 5.97 -10.20
C ILE A 136 5.35 6.88 -11.41
N THR A 137 4.58 6.43 -12.39
CA THR A 137 4.38 7.17 -13.64
C THR A 137 2.91 7.23 -14.04
N SER A 138 2.51 8.35 -14.64
CA SER A 138 1.13 8.59 -15.10
C SER A 138 0.07 8.40 -14.02
N CYS A 139 0.41 8.59 -12.74
CA CYS A 139 -0.53 8.43 -11.64
C CYS A 139 -1.17 9.77 -11.27
N ASN A 140 -2.45 9.73 -10.89
CA ASN A 140 -3.17 10.88 -10.38
C ASN A 140 -3.32 10.79 -8.86
N PHE A 141 -2.92 11.85 -8.15
CA PHE A 141 -3.08 11.97 -6.69
C PHE A 141 -3.99 13.17 -6.40
N THR A 142 -5.18 12.93 -5.86
CA THR A 142 -6.17 13.98 -5.60
C THR A 142 -6.70 13.88 -4.18
N ASN A 143 -6.72 14.99 -3.45
CA ASN A 143 -7.26 15.08 -2.08
C ASN A 143 -6.65 14.08 -1.07
N ASN A 144 -5.42 13.62 -1.29
CA ASN A 144 -4.73 12.80 -0.31
C ASN A 144 -4.10 13.69 0.78
N ALA A 145 -4.03 13.22 2.03
CA ALA A 145 -3.61 14.05 3.16
C ALA A 145 -2.58 13.36 4.06
N ALA A 146 -1.45 14.04 4.32
CA ALA A 146 -0.52 13.69 5.39
C ALA A 146 -0.86 14.48 6.67
N LEU A 147 -1.31 13.80 7.72
CA LEU A 147 -1.93 14.39 8.91
C LEU A 147 -0.94 14.67 10.05
N GLY A 148 0.30 14.17 9.97
CA GLY A 148 1.30 14.30 11.02
C GLY A 148 2.69 14.46 10.42
N GLY A 149 3.02 15.67 9.99
CA GLY A 149 4.32 15.96 9.39
C GLY A 149 5.48 15.64 10.34
N ASN A 150 6.20 14.57 10.06
CA ASN A 150 7.64 14.49 10.17
C ASN A 150 8.16 13.56 9.06
N THR A 151 9.15 14.09 8.34
CA THR A 151 9.88 13.55 7.17
C THR A 151 10.27 12.07 7.31
N ALA A 152 10.27 11.19 6.30
CA ALA A 152 10.63 11.34 4.89
C ALA A 152 9.93 10.29 3.97
N THR A 153 9.97 10.53 2.65
CA THR A 153 9.54 9.68 1.50
C THR A 153 8.09 9.18 1.45
N GLY A 154 7.13 10.11 1.56
CA GLY A 154 5.72 9.85 1.27
C GLY A 154 5.19 10.71 0.12
N VAL A 155 4.32 10.15 -0.74
CA VAL A 155 3.66 10.87 -1.84
C VAL A 155 2.19 11.15 -1.51
N GLY A 156 1.73 12.37 -1.81
CA GLY A 156 0.32 12.76 -1.72
C GLY A 156 -0.09 13.41 -0.40
N GLY A 157 0.69 14.36 0.11
CA GLY A 157 0.28 15.32 1.14
C GLY A 157 0.35 16.74 0.61
#